data_AF-A0A850C7L6-F1
#
_entry.id   AF-A0A850C7L6-F1
#
_cell.length_a   1.000
_cell.length_b   1.000
_cell.length_c   1.000
_cell.angle_alpha   90.00
_cell.angle_beta   90.00
_cell.angle_gamma   90.00
#
_symmetry.space_group_name_H-M   'P 1'
#
loop_
_entity.id
_entity.type
_entity.pdbx_description
1 polymer ?
#
loop_
_entity_poly.entity_id
_entity_poly.type
_entity_poly.pdbx_seq_one_letter_code
_entity_poly.pdbx_strand_id
1 'polypeptide(L)'
;MTAPDLPAAWAAKLLPRRGTRPGTPTIPDPDAPDLLAERFEVHADLLAQILQMRRNRRHRQPIADYLSGAPDVAGAVAAGELLRHVGPHTADEWTRLELDAWLVAHGLPWTVSAFIERHAVQLFGYYDEDERPHMRHLHLTDARWHDYKSLHRDMDNGAVAALRAHLAAATDDEYKAVVAAAAEHRRGPSQRLAASLLLPDEADWTAEVCDEYDEHRSSGATDRFLYHFVSEPAHLKAARIHKFEEYFLTAEHIAAAVDSMGDKAVGLLSRTFGSRWYVSADNRRHLAKGLALLPAGAVHLVEQLDEPHA
;
A
#
# COMPACT_ATOMS: atom_id res chain seq x y z
N MET A 1 -22.65 7.69 -3.28
CA MET A 1 -23.11 6.88 -2.14
C MET A 1 -22.55 7.51 -0.88
N THR A 2 -23.36 7.67 0.16
CA THR A 2 -22.87 8.11 1.48
C THR A 2 -22.09 6.95 2.09
N ALA A 3 -20.85 7.18 2.54
CA ALA A 3 -20.07 6.16 3.22
C ALA A 3 -20.80 5.70 4.50
N PRO A 4 -20.79 4.41 4.84
CA PRO A 4 -21.39 3.92 6.08
C PRO A 4 -20.70 4.56 7.29
N ASP A 5 -21.45 4.81 8.37
CA ASP A 5 -20.88 5.30 9.61
C ASP A 5 -20.14 4.14 10.31
N LEU A 6 -18.81 4.18 10.27
CA LEU A 6 -17.97 3.10 10.76
C LEU A 6 -17.53 3.34 12.20
N PRO A 7 -17.41 2.29 13.02
CA PRO A 7 -16.80 2.41 14.35
C PRO A 7 -15.43 3.11 14.27
N ALA A 8 -15.12 3.99 15.23
CA ALA A 8 -13.87 4.76 15.21
C ALA A 8 -12.60 3.88 15.08
N ALA A 9 -12.57 2.72 15.75
CA ALA A 9 -11.47 1.76 15.66
C ALA A 9 -11.32 1.10 14.27
N TRP A 10 -12.37 1.10 13.46
CA TRP A 10 -12.34 0.65 12.06
C TRP A 10 -11.93 1.81 11.15
N ALA A 11 -12.55 2.97 11.32
CA ALA A 11 -12.24 4.18 10.55
C ALA A 11 -10.75 4.56 10.63
N ALA A 12 -10.12 4.39 11.80
CA ALA A 12 -8.70 4.65 12.01
C ALA A 12 -7.74 3.78 11.16
N LYS A 13 -8.23 2.65 10.60
CA LYS A 13 -7.44 1.73 9.78
C LYS A 13 -7.61 1.95 8.28
N LEU A 14 -8.44 2.90 7.88
CA LEU A 14 -8.79 3.11 6.49
C LEU A 14 -7.90 4.14 5.82
N LEU A 15 -7.57 3.93 4.55
CA LEU A 15 -6.73 4.84 3.78
C LEU A 15 -7.53 6.01 3.20
N PRO A 16 -7.11 7.28 3.36
CA PRO A 16 -7.87 8.44 2.88
C PRO A 16 -8.29 8.35 1.40
N ARG A 17 -9.48 8.84 1.03
CA ARG A 17 -10.01 8.81 -0.33
C ARG A 17 -10.65 10.14 -0.68
N ARG A 18 -10.37 10.63 -1.89
CA ARG A 18 -10.91 11.88 -2.40
C ARG A 18 -12.44 11.84 -2.42
N GLY A 19 -13.08 12.95 -2.05
CA GLY A 19 -14.54 13.12 -2.06
C GLY A 19 -15.33 12.40 -0.95
N THR A 20 -14.84 11.29 -0.39
CA THR A 20 -15.55 10.56 0.67
C THR A 20 -14.90 10.69 2.05
N ARG A 21 -13.57 10.52 2.12
CA ARG A 21 -12.83 10.51 3.39
C ARG A 21 -11.43 11.07 3.16
N PRO A 22 -11.29 12.39 2.98
CA PRO A 22 -10.02 12.97 2.51
C PRO A 22 -8.88 12.86 3.52
N GLY A 23 -9.18 12.58 4.79
CA GLY A 23 -8.18 12.64 5.86
C GLY A 23 -7.65 14.06 6.05
N THR A 24 -6.56 14.18 6.82
CA THR A 24 -5.86 15.45 7.02
C THR A 24 -4.44 15.29 6.48
N PRO A 25 -4.05 15.99 5.40
CA PRO A 25 -2.67 16.00 4.94
C PRO A 25 -1.76 16.50 6.05
N THR A 26 -0.64 15.81 6.26
CA THR A 26 0.41 16.30 7.13
C THR A 26 1.11 17.49 6.48
N ILE A 27 1.70 18.38 7.28
CA ILE A 27 2.58 19.42 6.74
C ILE A 27 3.97 18.77 6.62
N PRO A 28 4.55 18.63 5.41
CA PRO A 28 5.87 18.05 5.25
C PRO A 28 6.92 18.88 6.00
N ASP A 29 7.88 18.21 6.65
CA ASP A 29 9.00 18.90 7.30
C ASP A 29 9.85 19.64 6.24
N PRO A 30 9.96 20.99 6.31
CA PRO A 30 10.74 21.77 5.35
C PRO A 30 12.24 21.42 5.34
N ASP A 31 12.77 20.88 6.43
CA ASP A 31 14.18 20.51 6.56
C ASP A 31 14.46 19.06 6.09
N ALA A 32 13.41 18.30 5.74
CA ALA A 32 13.54 16.89 5.33
C ALA A 32 14.48 16.64 4.14
N PRO A 33 14.53 17.49 3.09
CA PRO A 33 15.51 17.31 2.01
C PRO A 33 16.96 17.35 2.49
N ASP A 34 17.30 18.30 3.36
CA ASP A 34 18.66 18.45 3.90
C ASP A 34 19.00 17.31 4.86
N LEU A 35 18.05 16.92 5.72
CA LEU A 35 18.21 15.76 6.60
C LEU A 35 18.40 14.46 5.80
N LEU A 36 17.66 14.26 4.72
CA LEU A 36 17.82 13.08 3.86
C LEU A 36 19.18 13.08 3.16
N ALA A 37 19.64 14.24 2.68
CA ALA A 37 20.99 14.38 2.10
C ALA A 37 22.08 14.04 3.13
N GLU A 38 21.98 14.55 4.36
CA GLU A 38 22.90 14.22 5.46
C GLU A 38 22.93 12.70 5.72
N ARG A 39 21.76 12.03 5.71
CA ARG A 39 21.71 10.56 5.87
C ARG A 39 22.44 9.83 4.74
N PHE A 40 22.32 10.30 3.50
CA PHE A 40 23.08 9.72 2.40
C PHE A 40 24.59 9.95 2.55
N GLU A 41 25.00 11.14 2.98
CA GLU A 41 26.42 11.44 3.24
C GLU A 41 27.00 10.55 4.34
N VAL A 42 26.30 10.38 5.47
CA VAL A 42 26.69 9.50 6.58
C VAL A 42 26.89 8.05 6.11
N HIS A 43 26.12 7.61 5.11
CA HIS A 43 26.17 6.24 4.59
C HIS A 43 26.89 6.11 3.23
N ALA A 44 27.56 7.15 2.74
CA ALA A 44 28.15 7.19 1.41
C ALA A 44 29.16 6.07 1.16
N ASP A 45 30.06 5.80 2.12
CA ASP A 45 31.06 4.73 2.03
C ASP A 45 30.44 3.34 1.93
N LEU A 46 29.34 3.11 2.68
CA LEU A 46 28.62 1.86 2.62
C LEU A 46 27.89 1.72 1.29
N LEU A 47 27.20 2.76 0.85
CA LEU A 47 26.48 2.76 -0.41
C LEU A 47 27.45 2.50 -1.57
N ALA A 48 28.64 3.11 -1.54
CA ALA A 48 29.71 2.84 -2.51
C ALA A 48 30.11 1.35 -2.52
N GLN A 49 30.29 0.72 -1.35
CA GLN A 49 30.58 -0.72 -1.24
C GLN A 49 29.45 -1.60 -1.79
N ILE A 50 28.21 -1.30 -1.43
CA ILE A 50 27.00 -1.99 -1.92
C ILE A 50 26.93 -1.90 -3.44
N LEU A 51 27.22 -0.73 -4.00
CA LEU A 51 27.22 -0.50 -5.44
C LEU A 51 28.35 -1.24 -6.16
N GLN A 52 29.46 -1.58 -5.50
CA GLN A 52 30.50 -2.44 -6.09
C GLN A 52 30.01 -3.87 -6.36
N MET A 53 28.95 -4.33 -5.67
CA MET A 53 28.40 -5.67 -5.89
C MET A 53 27.84 -5.81 -7.30
N ARG A 54 28.18 -6.92 -7.98
CA ARG A 54 27.71 -7.21 -9.35
C ARG A 54 26.19 -7.09 -9.50
N ARG A 55 25.44 -7.49 -8.48
CA ARG A 55 23.97 -7.49 -8.48
C ARG A 55 23.36 -6.08 -8.47
N ASN A 56 24.10 -5.07 -7.99
CA ASN A 56 23.63 -3.68 -7.91
C ASN A 56 24.11 -2.79 -9.07
N ARG A 57 24.88 -3.34 -10.03
CA ARG A 57 25.50 -2.55 -11.10
C ARG A 57 24.48 -1.71 -11.90
N ARG A 58 23.26 -2.23 -12.09
CA ARG A 58 22.17 -1.54 -12.81
C ARG A 58 21.69 -0.26 -12.12
N HIS A 59 21.92 -0.11 -10.81
CA HIS A 59 21.45 1.03 -10.02
C HIS A 59 22.52 2.11 -9.82
N ARG A 60 23.77 1.88 -10.25
CA ARG A 60 24.89 2.81 -10.02
C ARG A 60 24.64 4.20 -10.62
N GLN A 61 24.29 4.26 -11.90
CA GLN A 61 24.10 5.53 -12.59
C GLN A 61 22.87 6.28 -12.07
N PRO A 62 21.67 5.64 -11.95
CA PRO A 62 20.52 6.32 -11.35
C PRO A 62 20.80 6.87 -9.95
N ILE A 63 21.44 6.07 -9.08
CA ILE A 63 21.80 6.54 -7.72
C ILE A 63 22.78 7.72 -7.79
N ALA A 64 23.80 7.65 -8.65
CA ALA A 64 24.75 8.76 -8.80
C ALA A 64 24.06 10.03 -9.31
N ASP A 65 23.17 9.91 -10.29
CA ASP A 65 22.41 11.03 -10.85
C ASP A 65 21.55 11.68 -9.74
N TYR A 66 20.81 10.88 -8.98
CA TYR A 66 20.00 11.37 -7.86
C TYR A 66 20.84 12.05 -6.77
N LEU A 67 21.93 11.43 -6.33
CA LEU A 67 22.80 12.01 -5.30
C LEU A 67 23.53 13.28 -5.76
N SER A 68 23.64 13.49 -7.08
CA SER A 68 24.15 14.75 -7.66
C SER A 68 23.09 15.84 -7.84
N GLY A 69 21.83 15.56 -7.48
CA GLY A 69 20.71 16.49 -7.51
C GLY A 69 19.79 16.35 -8.73
N ALA A 70 19.98 15.35 -9.60
CA ALA A 70 19.02 15.10 -10.67
C ALA A 70 17.71 14.49 -10.09
N PRO A 71 16.52 14.83 -10.61
CA PRO A 71 15.25 14.28 -10.12
C PRO A 71 14.99 12.84 -10.62
N ASP A 72 15.99 11.96 -10.51
CA ASP A 72 15.92 10.57 -10.95
C ASP A 72 15.18 9.71 -9.91
N VAL A 73 13.93 9.35 -10.24
CA VAL A 73 13.06 8.53 -9.39
C VAL A 73 13.67 7.16 -9.10
N ALA A 74 14.28 6.52 -10.10
CA ALA A 74 14.85 5.18 -9.94
C ALA A 74 16.09 5.22 -9.03
N GLY A 75 16.87 6.30 -9.11
CA GLY A 75 17.98 6.60 -8.23
C GLY A 75 17.57 6.80 -6.79
N ALA A 76 16.57 7.67 -6.56
CA ALA A 76 16.02 7.95 -5.24
C ALA A 76 15.53 6.69 -4.54
N VAL A 77 14.67 5.94 -5.23
CA VAL A 77 14.11 4.68 -4.74
C VAL A 77 15.21 3.66 -4.44
N ALA A 78 16.18 3.49 -5.34
CA ALA A 78 17.23 2.50 -5.15
C ALA A 78 18.18 2.85 -3.99
N ALA A 79 18.53 4.13 -3.82
CA ALA A 79 19.34 4.60 -2.71
C ALA A 79 18.60 4.40 -1.37
N GLY A 80 17.32 4.79 -1.34
CA GLY A 80 16.44 4.62 -0.20
C GLY A 80 16.31 3.18 0.25
N GLU A 81 15.90 2.28 -0.65
CA GLU A 81 15.71 0.87 -0.33
C GLU A 81 16.99 0.17 0.15
N LEU A 82 18.17 0.56 -0.38
CA LEU A 82 19.44 -0.02 0.05
C LEU A 82 19.87 0.44 1.45
N LEU A 83 19.44 1.63 1.88
CA LEU A 83 19.89 2.27 3.13
C LEU A 83 18.83 2.29 4.24
N ARG A 84 17.56 2.02 3.94
CA ARG A 84 16.48 2.04 4.93
C ARG A 84 16.66 1.04 6.09
N HIS A 85 17.54 0.05 5.93
CA HIS A 85 17.90 -0.95 6.95
C HIS A 85 19.35 -0.82 7.45
N VAL A 86 19.97 0.34 7.23
CA VAL A 86 21.34 0.61 7.64
C VAL A 86 21.33 1.77 8.63
N GLY A 87 21.92 1.57 9.81
CA GLY A 87 22.13 2.66 10.77
C GLY A 87 21.25 2.51 12.00
N PRO A 88 21.18 3.54 12.87
CA PRO A 88 20.41 3.49 14.11
C PRO A 88 18.94 3.87 13.94
N HIS A 89 18.49 4.23 12.73
CA HIS A 89 17.10 4.59 12.46
C HIS A 89 16.25 3.36 12.14
N THR A 90 14.95 3.49 12.37
CA THR A 90 13.98 2.48 11.94
C THR A 90 13.65 2.65 10.45
N ALA A 91 13.20 1.57 9.81
CA ALA A 91 12.72 1.65 8.43
C ALA A 91 11.51 2.60 8.29
N ASP A 92 10.73 2.78 9.36
CA ASP A 92 9.57 3.66 9.39
C ASP A 92 9.98 5.13 9.41
N GLU A 93 10.93 5.50 10.27
CA GLU A 93 11.54 6.84 10.29
C GLU A 93 12.11 7.20 8.92
N TRP A 94 12.80 6.26 8.26
CA TRP A 94 13.36 6.46 6.92
C TRP A 94 12.28 6.76 5.87
N THR A 95 11.20 5.97 5.87
CA THR A 95 10.09 6.10 4.92
C THR A 95 9.40 7.45 5.07
N ARG A 96 9.23 7.93 6.31
CA ARG A 96 8.65 9.24 6.61
C ARG A 96 9.55 10.39 6.16
N LEU A 97 10.85 10.29 6.43
CA LEU A 97 11.82 11.27 5.98
C LEU A 97 11.83 11.38 4.44
N GLU A 98 11.81 10.26 3.72
CA GLU A 98 11.75 10.26 2.26
C GLU A 98 10.46 10.86 1.72
N LEU A 99 9.31 10.54 2.32
CA LEU A 99 8.03 11.11 1.91
C LEU A 99 8.07 12.65 1.99
N ASP A 100 8.49 13.20 3.14
CA ASP A 100 8.52 14.65 3.35
C ASP A 100 9.57 15.31 2.45
N ALA A 101 10.78 14.74 2.36
CA ALA A 101 11.85 15.25 1.51
C ALA A 101 11.41 15.33 0.04
N TRP A 102 10.77 14.30 -0.48
CA TRP A 102 10.30 14.27 -1.86
C TRP A 102 9.14 15.22 -2.12
N LEU A 103 8.20 15.33 -1.17
CA LEU A 103 7.10 16.30 -1.27
C LEU A 103 7.63 17.73 -1.33
N VAL A 104 8.62 18.08 -0.49
CA VAL A 104 9.22 19.42 -0.46
C VAL A 104 10.07 19.69 -1.69
N ALA A 105 10.94 18.76 -2.09
CA ALA A 105 11.91 18.98 -3.17
C ALA A 105 11.31 18.85 -4.58
N HIS A 106 10.31 17.97 -4.76
CA HIS A 106 9.84 17.58 -6.10
C HIS A 106 8.32 17.68 -6.28
N GLY A 107 7.55 17.86 -5.20
CA GLY A 107 6.10 17.97 -5.24
C GLY A 107 5.37 16.65 -5.43
N LEU A 108 4.03 16.72 -5.32
CA LEU A 108 3.16 15.55 -5.23
C LEU A 108 3.24 14.58 -6.43
N PRO A 109 3.27 15.02 -7.71
CA PRO A 109 3.35 14.09 -8.85
C PRO A 109 4.62 13.24 -8.86
N TRP A 110 5.75 13.83 -8.50
CA TRP A 110 7.03 13.13 -8.45
C TRP A 110 7.04 12.15 -7.27
N THR A 111 6.58 12.56 -6.08
CA THR A 111 6.51 11.69 -4.90
C THR A 111 5.63 10.46 -5.14
N VAL A 112 4.48 10.62 -5.79
CA VAL A 112 3.62 9.48 -6.15
C VAL A 112 4.34 8.53 -7.10
N SER A 113 5.03 9.08 -8.11
CA SER A 113 5.83 8.29 -9.05
C SER A 113 6.93 7.50 -8.34
N ALA A 114 7.61 8.12 -7.37
CA ALA A 114 8.61 7.46 -6.53
C ALA A 114 8.03 6.37 -5.64
N PHE A 115 6.87 6.57 -5.04
CA PHE A 115 6.19 5.51 -4.29
C PHE A 115 5.76 4.36 -5.22
N ILE A 116 5.27 4.63 -6.44
CA ILE A 116 4.94 3.56 -7.39
C ILE A 116 6.19 2.74 -7.76
N GLU A 117 7.30 3.41 -8.07
CA GLU A 117 8.58 2.77 -8.42
C GLU A 117 9.20 2.03 -7.22
N ARG A 118 9.08 2.56 -5.99
CA ARG A 118 9.53 1.88 -4.76
C ARG A 118 8.92 0.50 -4.64
N HIS A 119 7.62 0.39 -4.87
CA HIS A 119 6.93 -0.89 -4.79
C HIS A 119 7.22 -1.81 -5.98
N ALA A 120 8.10 -1.45 -6.92
CA ALA A 120 8.62 -2.35 -7.94
C ALA A 120 9.87 -3.11 -7.48
N VAL A 121 10.54 -2.66 -6.41
CA VAL A 121 11.81 -3.19 -5.94
C VAL A 121 11.79 -3.51 -4.45
N GLN A 122 12.65 -4.42 -4.03
CA GLN A 122 12.85 -4.74 -2.60
C GLN A 122 14.26 -5.28 -2.38
N LEU A 123 14.73 -5.27 -1.14
CA LEU A 123 15.95 -5.98 -0.78
C LEU A 123 15.76 -7.50 -0.88
N PHE A 124 16.80 -8.18 -1.34
CA PHE A 124 16.81 -9.63 -1.43
C PHE A 124 16.94 -10.29 -0.05
N GLY A 125 16.03 -11.22 0.25
CA GLY A 125 16.15 -12.15 1.37
C GLY A 125 15.15 -11.89 2.50
N TYR A 126 15.40 -12.56 3.62
CA TYR A 126 14.67 -12.39 4.86
C TYR A 126 15.63 -11.91 5.94
N TYR A 127 15.24 -10.88 6.66
CA TYR A 127 15.98 -10.27 7.76
C TYR A 127 14.96 -9.61 8.69
N ASP A 128 15.28 -9.55 9.97
CA ASP A 128 14.45 -8.86 10.94
C ASP A 128 14.58 -7.35 10.72
N GLU A 129 13.47 -6.63 10.85
CA GLU A 129 13.41 -5.21 10.46
C GLU A 129 14.30 -4.32 11.34
N ASP A 130 14.52 -4.75 12.59
CA ASP A 130 15.39 -4.11 13.57
C ASP A 130 16.87 -4.50 13.42
N GLU A 131 17.18 -5.43 12.51
CA GLU A 131 18.54 -5.90 12.28
C GLU A 131 19.05 -5.49 10.91
N ARG A 132 20.28 -4.97 10.89
CA ARG A 132 20.97 -4.69 9.64
C ARG A 132 21.16 -5.99 8.85
N PRO A 133 20.69 -6.07 7.59
CA PRO A 133 20.90 -7.24 6.76
C PRO A 133 22.39 -7.50 6.55
N HIS A 134 22.77 -8.78 6.46
CA HIS A 134 24.11 -9.14 6.00
C HIS A 134 24.41 -8.48 4.64
N MET A 135 25.65 -8.02 4.44
CA MET A 135 26.08 -7.33 3.21
C MET A 135 25.65 -8.06 1.92
N ARG A 136 25.70 -9.40 1.90
CA ARG A 136 25.28 -10.21 0.75
C ARG A 136 23.80 -10.09 0.37
N HIS A 137 22.95 -9.59 1.28
CA HIS A 137 21.51 -9.37 1.09
C HIS A 137 21.20 -7.92 0.67
N LEU A 138 22.16 -6.99 0.77
CA LEU A 138 22.02 -5.59 0.36
C LEU A 138 22.11 -5.45 -1.17
N HIS A 139 21.15 -6.05 -1.87
CA HIS A 139 20.93 -5.84 -3.28
C HIS A 139 19.46 -5.89 -3.62
N LEU A 140 19.07 -5.10 -4.62
CA LEU A 140 17.69 -4.98 -5.03
C LEU A 140 17.29 -6.10 -5.97
N THR A 141 16.12 -6.69 -5.71
CA THR A 141 15.40 -7.59 -6.59
C THR A 141 14.05 -6.99 -6.94
N ASP A 142 13.44 -7.49 -7.99
CA ASP A 142 12.09 -7.07 -8.35
C ASP A 142 11.11 -7.54 -7.26
N ALA A 143 10.24 -6.65 -6.83
CA ALA A 143 9.22 -6.94 -5.84
C ALA A 143 8.15 -7.83 -6.48
N ARG A 144 7.86 -8.95 -5.83
CA ARG A 144 6.81 -9.88 -6.23
C ARG A 144 5.68 -9.75 -5.23
N TRP A 145 4.44 -9.88 -5.68
CA TRP A 145 3.28 -9.69 -4.82
C TRP A 145 3.30 -10.61 -3.59
N HIS A 146 3.84 -11.83 -3.71
CA HIS A 146 3.93 -12.76 -2.58
C HIS A 146 4.66 -12.24 -1.34
N ASP A 147 5.62 -11.33 -1.54
CA ASP A 147 6.46 -10.76 -0.50
C ASP A 147 6.40 -9.24 -0.58
N TYR A 148 5.21 -8.64 -0.71
CA TYR A 148 5.05 -7.18 -0.86
C TYR A 148 5.34 -6.40 0.43
N LYS A 149 6.50 -6.67 1.03
CA LYS A 149 6.98 -6.22 2.33
C LYS A 149 7.03 -4.70 2.39
N SER A 150 7.64 -4.06 1.41
CA SER A 150 7.72 -2.59 1.37
C SER A 150 6.33 -1.96 1.34
N LEU A 151 5.37 -2.53 0.60
CA LEU A 151 4.01 -1.99 0.55
C LEU A 151 3.23 -2.25 1.85
N HIS A 152 3.35 -3.45 2.43
CA HIS A 152 2.78 -3.74 3.74
C HIS A 152 3.29 -2.77 4.80
N ARG A 153 4.61 -2.56 4.85
CA ARG A 153 5.25 -1.65 5.79
C ARG A 153 4.81 -0.21 5.58
N ASP A 154 4.86 0.29 4.35
CA ASP A 154 4.48 1.67 4.04
C ASP A 154 2.97 1.91 4.31
N MET A 155 2.14 0.85 4.31
CA MET A 155 0.79 0.92 4.86
C MET A 155 0.76 0.94 6.39
N ASP A 156 1.48 0.04 7.05
CA ASP A 156 1.46 -0.15 8.50
C ASP A 156 2.03 1.06 9.25
N ASN A 157 3.09 1.67 8.71
CA ASN A 157 3.67 2.90 9.25
C ASN A 157 2.91 4.17 8.83
N GLY A 158 1.88 4.02 7.99
CA GLY A 158 0.97 5.07 7.54
C GLY A 158 1.51 6.01 6.45
N ALA A 159 2.65 5.71 5.82
CA ALA A 159 3.17 6.51 4.70
C ALA A 159 2.18 6.55 3.53
N VAL A 160 1.56 5.41 3.19
CA VAL A 160 0.49 5.31 2.18
C VAL A 160 -0.71 6.16 2.60
N ALA A 161 -1.08 6.15 3.88
CA ALA A 161 -2.21 6.94 4.37
C ALA A 161 -1.94 8.45 4.28
N ALA A 162 -0.72 8.90 4.63
CA ALA A 162 -0.33 10.30 4.50
C ALA A 162 -0.29 10.75 3.04
N LEU A 163 0.34 9.97 2.15
CA LEU A 163 0.36 10.29 0.72
C LEU A 163 -1.05 10.34 0.12
N ARG A 164 -1.94 9.42 0.51
CA ARG A 164 -3.35 9.46 0.10
C ARG A 164 -4.11 10.65 0.68
N ALA A 165 -3.75 11.16 1.86
CA ALA A 165 -4.33 12.39 2.39
C ALA A 165 -3.95 13.60 1.53
N HIS A 166 -2.67 13.72 1.14
CA HIS A 166 -2.23 14.74 0.19
C HIS A 166 -2.99 14.65 -1.14
N LEU A 167 -3.15 13.44 -1.69
CA LEU A 167 -3.91 13.22 -2.93
C LEU A 167 -5.37 13.60 -2.82
N ALA A 168 -5.99 13.33 -1.67
CA ALA A 168 -7.39 13.66 -1.46
C ALA A 168 -7.63 15.17 -1.26
N ALA A 169 -6.61 15.91 -0.81
CA ALA A 169 -6.66 17.37 -0.67
C ALA A 169 -6.17 18.11 -1.93
N ALA A 170 -5.53 17.41 -2.87
CA ALA A 170 -5.04 17.98 -4.12
C ALA A 170 -6.17 18.63 -4.92
N THR A 171 -5.84 19.74 -5.59
CA THR A 171 -6.75 20.35 -6.56
C THR A 171 -6.98 19.44 -7.76
N ASP A 172 -8.05 19.66 -8.53
CA ASP A 172 -8.33 18.83 -9.71
C ASP A 172 -7.19 18.84 -10.74
N ASP A 173 -6.51 19.97 -10.91
CA ASP A 173 -5.41 20.11 -11.86
C ASP A 173 -4.13 19.43 -11.34
N GLU A 174 -3.86 19.54 -10.04
CA GLU A 174 -2.76 18.82 -9.40
C GLU A 174 -2.98 17.30 -9.43
N TYR A 175 -4.21 16.85 -9.14
CA TYR A 175 -4.58 15.43 -9.22
C TYR A 175 -4.41 14.89 -10.65
N LYS A 176 -4.84 15.63 -11.68
CA LYS A 176 -4.59 15.24 -13.08
C LYS A 176 -3.10 15.14 -13.40
N ALA A 177 -2.28 16.07 -12.89
CA ALA A 177 -0.84 16.00 -13.08
C ALA A 177 -0.23 14.77 -12.39
N VAL A 178 -0.71 14.42 -11.20
CA VAL A 178 -0.33 13.17 -10.52
C VAL A 178 -0.71 11.95 -11.35
N VAL A 179 -1.96 11.86 -11.84
CA VAL A 179 -2.43 10.71 -12.63
C VAL A 179 -1.59 10.56 -13.91
N ALA A 180 -1.30 11.68 -14.59
CA ALA A 180 -0.45 11.68 -15.78
C ALA A 180 0.97 11.15 -15.47
N ALA A 181 1.61 11.64 -14.40
CA ALA A 181 2.93 11.17 -13.99
C ALA A 181 2.90 9.68 -13.58
N ALA A 182 1.94 9.28 -12.74
CA ALA A 182 1.77 7.91 -12.29
C ALA A 182 1.57 6.93 -13.44
N ALA A 183 0.85 7.32 -14.50
CA ALA A 183 0.64 6.47 -15.68
C ALA A 183 1.96 6.04 -16.35
N GLU A 184 2.99 6.88 -16.34
CA GLU A 184 4.30 6.58 -16.93
C GLU A 184 5.12 5.56 -16.12
N HIS A 185 4.75 5.34 -14.85
CA HIS A 185 5.44 4.48 -13.89
C HIS A 185 4.73 3.15 -13.61
N ARG A 186 3.57 2.88 -14.23
CA ARG A 186 2.77 1.65 -14.08
C ARG A 186 3.21 0.50 -15.02
N ARG A 187 4.52 0.26 -15.16
CA ARG A 187 5.08 -0.61 -16.22
C ARG A 187 4.93 -2.12 -15.94
N GLY A 188 4.85 -2.52 -14.68
CA GLY A 188 4.67 -3.92 -14.26
C GLY A 188 3.56 -4.12 -13.24
N PRO A 189 3.19 -5.38 -12.93
CA PRO A 189 2.05 -5.70 -12.06
C PRO A 189 2.15 -5.07 -10.68
N SER A 190 3.35 -5.12 -10.08
CA SER A 190 3.67 -4.48 -8.80
C SER A 190 3.36 -2.98 -8.83
N GLN A 191 3.91 -2.25 -9.81
CA GLN A 191 3.65 -0.82 -9.97
C GLN A 191 2.17 -0.50 -10.22
N ARG A 192 1.46 -1.33 -11.01
CA ARG A 192 0.03 -1.17 -11.24
C ARG A 192 -0.80 -1.33 -9.97
N LEU A 193 -0.47 -2.31 -9.13
CA LEU A 193 -1.11 -2.53 -7.84
C LEU A 193 -0.87 -1.35 -6.89
N ALA A 194 0.38 -0.88 -6.76
CA ALA A 194 0.73 0.28 -5.94
C ALA A 194 0.01 1.56 -6.42
N ALA A 195 -0.02 1.80 -7.74
CA ALA A 195 -0.72 2.94 -8.32
C ALA A 195 -2.23 2.89 -8.05
N SER A 196 -2.86 1.71 -8.17
CA SER A 196 -4.30 1.55 -7.91
C SER A 196 -4.65 1.73 -6.43
N LEU A 197 -3.73 1.37 -5.52
CA LEU A 197 -3.89 1.63 -4.09
C LEU A 197 -3.84 3.12 -3.77
N LEU A 198 -2.92 3.86 -4.40
CA LEU A 198 -2.72 5.30 -4.20
C LEU A 198 -3.80 6.15 -4.89
N LEU A 199 -4.25 5.71 -6.07
CA LEU A 199 -5.18 6.43 -6.95
C LEU A 199 -6.43 5.58 -7.20
N PRO A 200 -7.24 5.30 -6.16
CA PRO A 200 -8.38 4.37 -6.23
C PRO A 200 -9.57 4.87 -7.06
N ASP A 201 -9.53 6.13 -7.53
CA ASP A 201 -10.59 6.71 -8.35
C ASP A 201 -10.36 6.50 -9.85
N GLU A 202 -9.17 6.04 -10.25
CA GLU A 202 -8.87 5.58 -11.61
C GLU A 202 -9.42 4.15 -11.80
N ALA A 203 -10.73 4.06 -12.06
CA ALA A 203 -11.47 2.79 -12.11
C ALA A 203 -10.90 1.78 -13.12
N ASP A 204 -10.42 2.25 -14.27
CA ASP A 204 -9.81 1.40 -15.30
C ASP A 204 -8.51 0.75 -14.80
N TRP A 205 -7.75 1.43 -13.93
CA TRP A 205 -6.53 0.88 -13.33
C TRP A 205 -6.86 -0.21 -12.30
N THR A 206 -7.94 0.00 -11.54
CA THR A 206 -8.46 -1.01 -10.60
C THR A 206 -8.92 -2.26 -11.35
N ALA A 207 -9.65 -2.09 -12.46
CA ALA A 207 -10.10 -3.20 -13.29
C ALA A 207 -8.91 -4.00 -13.85
N GLU A 208 -7.93 -3.31 -14.42
CA GLU A 208 -6.69 -3.91 -14.94
C GLU A 208 -5.96 -4.76 -13.88
N VAL A 209 -5.74 -4.22 -12.68
CA VAL A 209 -5.09 -4.95 -11.58
C VAL A 209 -5.90 -6.17 -11.15
N CYS A 210 -7.23 -6.05 -11.12
CA CYS A 210 -8.10 -7.15 -10.73
C CYS A 210 -8.10 -8.28 -11.76
N ASP A 211 -8.02 -7.97 -13.06
CA ASP A 211 -7.97 -8.97 -14.13
C ASP A 211 -6.69 -9.83 -14.08
N GLU A 212 -5.54 -9.23 -13.76
CA GLU A 212 -4.26 -9.95 -13.63
C GLU A 212 -4.02 -10.51 -12.22
N TYR A 213 -4.91 -10.24 -11.26
CA TYR A 213 -4.59 -10.40 -9.85
C TYR A 213 -4.24 -11.85 -9.47
N ASP A 214 -5.04 -12.80 -9.94
CA ASP A 214 -4.87 -14.22 -9.62
C ASP A 214 -3.55 -14.81 -10.15
N GLU A 215 -2.99 -14.26 -11.23
CA GLU A 215 -1.72 -14.73 -11.81
C GLU A 215 -0.52 -14.37 -10.94
N HIS A 216 -0.65 -13.34 -10.10
CA HIS A 216 0.42 -12.80 -9.28
C HIS A 216 0.20 -13.03 -7.79
N ARG A 217 -1.05 -13.23 -7.37
CA ARG A 217 -1.44 -13.56 -6.00
C ARG A 217 -0.88 -14.91 -5.59
N SER A 218 -0.11 -14.95 -4.52
CA SER A 218 0.37 -16.20 -3.91
C SER A 218 -0.24 -16.49 -2.54
N SER A 219 -0.76 -15.47 -1.86
CA SER A 219 -1.28 -15.54 -0.50
C SER A 219 -2.32 -14.43 -0.29
N GLY A 220 -3.26 -14.67 0.63
CA GLY A 220 -4.27 -13.68 1.01
C GLY A 220 -3.73 -12.47 1.77
N ALA A 221 -2.45 -12.45 2.15
CA ALA A 221 -1.83 -11.29 2.80
C ALA A 221 -1.97 -10.04 1.93
N THR A 222 -1.79 -10.20 0.62
CA THR A 222 -1.88 -9.10 -0.36
C THR A 222 -3.31 -8.61 -0.61
N ASP A 223 -4.33 -9.41 -0.29
CA ASP A 223 -5.73 -9.03 -0.54
C ASP A 223 -6.12 -7.78 0.24
N ARG A 224 -5.42 -7.51 1.36
CA ARG A 224 -5.62 -6.28 2.13
C ARG A 224 -5.52 -5.03 1.27
N PHE A 225 -4.63 -5.01 0.28
CA PHE A 225 -4.47 -3.87 -0.63
C PHE A 225 -5.72 -3.65 -1.48
N LEU A 226 -6.24 -4.72 -2.10
CA LEU A 226 -7.41 -4.65 -2.97
C LEU A 226 -8.61 -4.05 -2.27
N TYR A 227 -8.88 -4.46 -1.02
CA TYR A 227 -10.07 -4.01 -0.30
C TYR A 227 -10.11 -2.49 -0.07
N HIS A 228 -8.96 -1.78 -0.16
CA HIS A 228 -8.87 -0.32 -0.03
C HIS A 228 -9.15 0.45 -1.33
N PHE A 229 -9.31 -0.22 -2.48
CA PHE A 229 -9.58 0.46 -3.76
C PHE A 229 -10.65 -0.19 -4.65
N VAL A 230 -11.00 -1.47 -4.45
CA VAL A 230 -12.11 -2.09 -5.19
C VAL A 230 -13.47 -1.50 -4.79
N SER A 231 -14.31 -1.14 -5.76
CA SER A 231 -15.64 -0.56 -5.52
C SER A 231 -16.81 -1.43 -6.02
N GLU A 232 -16.54 -2.49 -6.79
CA GLU A 232 -17.56 -3.32 -7.43
C GLU A 232 -17.31 -4.82 -7.19
N PRO A 233 -18.36 -5.65 -7.01
CA PRO A 233 -18.21 -7.10 -6.90
C PRO A 233 -17.56 -7.75 -8.12
N ALA A 234 -17.67 -7.11 -9.29
CA ALA A 234 -17.02 -7.56 -10.52
C ALA A 234 -15.48 -7.55 -10.41
N HIS A 235 -14.91 -6.57 -9.69
CA HIS A 235 -13.46 -6.50 -9.46
C HIS A 235 -12.97 -7.71 -8.65
N LEU A 236 -13.67 -8.04 -7.56
CA LEU A 236 -13.33 -9.22 -6.76
C LEU A 236 -13.51 -10.52 -7.54
N LYS A 237 -14.54 -10.60 -8.39
CA LYS A 237 -14.76 -11.76 -9.27
C LYS A 237 -13.61 -11.92 -10.27
N ALA A 238 -13.16 -10.83 -10.90
CA ALA A 238 -12.01 -10.83 -11.81
C ALA A 238 -10.75 -11.29 -11.09
N ALA A 239 -10.51 -10.78 -9.88
CA ALA A 239 -9.41 -11.17 -9.02
C ALA A 239 -9.52 -12.59 -8.41
N ARG A 240 -10.59 -13.35 -8.76
CA ARG A 240 -10.92 -14.67 -8.22
C ARG A 240 -11.06 -14.72 -6.69
N ILE A 241 -11.43 -13.60 -6.08
CA ILE A 241 -11.72 -13.48 -4.65
C ILE A 241 -13.23 -13.62 -4.44
N HIS A 242 -13.62 -14.65 -3.70
CA HIS A 242 -15.03 -14.93 -3.41
C HIS A 242 -15.38 -14.85 -1.91
N LYS A 243 -14.36 -14.94 -1.05
CA LYS A 243 -14.41 -14.80 0.41
C LYS A 243 -13.07 -14.28 0.90
N PHE A 244 -13.01 -13.74 2.12
CA PHE A 244 -11.73 -13.43 2.74
C PHE A 244 -10.94 -14.72 3.01
N GLU A 245 -9.61 -14.63 2.90
CA GLU A 245 -8.73 -15.70 3.34
C GLU A 245 -8.60 -15.66 4.87
N GLU A 246 -9.14 -16.69 5.52
CA GLU A 246 -9.36 -16.73 6.98
C GLU A 246 -8.08 -16.53 7.80
N TYR A 247 -6.94 -17.02 7.29
CA TYR A 247 -5.65 -16.89 7.95
C TYR A 247 -5.16 -15.43 8.04
N PHE A 248 -5.51 -14.60 7.06
CA PHE A 248 -5.09 -13.19 7.00
C PHE A 248 -6.21 -12.23 7.41
N LEU A 249 -7.43 -12.73 7.61
CA LEU A 249 -8.58 -11.90 7.94
C LEU A 249 -8.38 -11.11 9.24
N THR A 250 -8.51 -9.80 9.15
CA THR A 250 -8.52 -8.86 10.28
C THR A 250 -9.69 -7.89 10.17
N ALA A 251 -9.96 -7.15 11.24
CA ALA A 251 -10.95 -6.06 11.22
C ALA A 251 -10.66 -4.99 10.15
N GLU A 252 -9.40 -4.79 9.75
CA GLU A 252 -9.04 -3.86 8.66
C GLU A 252 -9.63 -4.30 7.33
N HIS A 253 -9.48 -5.58 6.97
CA HIS A 253 -9.99 -6.12 5.71
C HIS A 253 -11.51 -5.91 5.58
N ILE A 254 -12.23 -6.17 6.68
CA ILE A 254 -13.68 -5.99 6.76
C ILE A 254 -14.04 -4.51 6.65
N ALA A 255 -13.37 -3.65 7.42
CA ALA A 255 -13.60 -2.21 7.39
C ALA A 255 -13.35 -1.63 5.99
N ALA A 256 -12.23 -2.00 5.35
CA ALA A 256 -11.86 -1.54 4.02
C ALA A 256 -12.90 -1.96 2.97
N ALA A 257 -13.33 -3.23 2.97
CA ALA A 257 -14.35 -3.73 2.06
C ALA A 257 -15.72 -3.04 2.26
N VAL A 258 -16.12 -2.79 3.52
CA VAL A 258 -17.37 -2.08 3.85
C VAL A 258 -17.29 -0.61 3.41
N ASP A 259 -16.17 0.07 3.65
CA ASP A 259 -15.93 1.46 3.22
C ASP A 259 -15.95 1.60 1.69
N SER A 260 -15.25 0.70 0.99
CA SER A 260 -15.02 0.82 -0.45
C SER A 260 -16.21 0.36 -1.31
N MET A 261 -16.96 -0.65 -0.86
CA MET A 261 -18.07 -1.24 -1.62
C MET A 261 -19.47 -1.01 -1.03
N GLY A 262 -19.59 -0.62 0.25
CA GLY A 262 -20.88 -0.49 0.93
C GLY A 262 -21.70 -1.79 0.89
N ASP A 263 -23.00 -1.71 0.57
CA ASP A 263 -23.90 -2.88 0.46
C ASP A 263 -23.40 -3.94 -0.55
N LYS A 264 -22.58 -3.55 -1.53
CA LYS A 264 -22.01 -4.49 -2.49
C LYS A 264 -21.03 -5.47 -1.83
N ALA A 265 -20.52 -5.16 -0.64
CA ALA A 265 -19.67 -6.05 0.15
C ALA A 265 -20.42 -7.24 0.78
N VAL A 266 -21.76 -7.19 0.87
CA VAL A 266 -22.56 -8.19 1.62
C VAL A 266 -22.23 -9.61 1.18
N GLY A 267 -22.16 -9.86 -0.14
CA GLY A 267 -21.85 -11.20 -0.66
C GLY A 267 -20.45 -11.73 -0.32
N LEU A 268 -19.45 -10.85 -0.14
CA LEU A 268 -18.12 -11.23 0.32
C LEU A 268 -18.14 -11.58 1.81
N LEU A 269 -18.80 -10.72 2.61
CA LEU A 269 -18.90 -10.86 4.06
C LEU A 269 -19.69 -12.11 4.46
N SER A 270 -20.86 -12.34 3.85
CA SER A 270 -21.73 -13.48 4.16
C SER A 270 -21.10 -14.82 3.78
N ARG A 271 -20.44 -14.91 2.61
CA ARG A 271 -19.70 -16.13 2.22
C ARG A 271 -18.55 -16.45 3.15
N THR A 272 -17.91 -15.43 3.72
CA THR A 272 -16.85 -15.62 4.71
C THR A 272 -17.44 -16.02 6.07
N PHE A 273 -18.52 -15.36 6.49
CA PHE A 273 -19.22 -15.63 7.75
C PHE A 273 -19.76 -17.06 7.81
N GLY A 274 -20.43 -17.50 6.74
CA GLY A 274 -20.94 -18.86 6.58
C GLY A 274 -19.91 -19.88 6.09
N SER A 275 -18.61 -19.57 6.17
CA SER A 275 -17.57 -20.52 5.74
C SER A 275 -17.62 -21.79 6.58
N ARG A 276 -17.58 -22.94 5.90
CA ARG A 276 -17.44 -24.27 6.55
C ARG A 276 -16.08 -24.48 7.22
N TRP A 277 -15.12 -23.61 6.92
CA TRP A 277 -13.77 -23.65 7.47
C TRP A 277 -13.70 -22.82 8.74
N TYR A 278 -12.62 -23.01 9.51
CA TYR A 278 -12.48 -22.36 10.82
C TYR A 278 -12.34 -20.85 10.68
N VAL A 279 -13.36 -20.11 11.12
CA VAL A 279 -13.28 -18.68 11.35
C VAL A 279 -13.23 -18.46 12.86
N SER A 280 -12.20 -17.76 13.35
CA SER A 280 -12.07 -17.48 14.77
C SER A 280 -13.32 -16.75 15.31
N ALA A 281 -13.65 -16.96 16.58
CA ALA A 281 -14.81 -16.32 17.20
C ALA A 281 -14.75 -14.78 17.10
N ASP A 282 -13.55 -14.21 17.18
CA ASP A 282 -13.31 -12.77 17.03
C ASP A 282 -13.58 -12.29 15.59
N ASN A 283 -13.05 -13.00 14.59
CA ASN A 283 -13.31 -12.69 13.18
C ASN A 283 -14.79 -12.87 12.81
N ARG A 284 -15.47 -13.90 13.33
CA ARG A 284 -16.93 -14.04 13.17
C ARG A 284 -17.68 -12.84 13.74
N ARG A 285 -17.26 -12.36 14.93
CA ARG A 285 -17.85 -11.18 15.57
C ARG A 285 -17.61 -9.91 14.73
N HIS A 286 -16.44 -9.77 14.11
CA HIS A 286 -16.15 -8.67 13.19
C HIS A 286 -16.96 -8.75 11.89
N LEU A 287 -17.10 -9.94 11.30
CA LEU A 287 -17.92 -10.14 10.09
C LEU A 287 -19.40 -9.83 10.34
N ALA A 288 -19.96 -10.30 11.47
CA ALA A 288 -21.33 -9.98 11.88
C ALA A 288 -21.53 -8.47 12.07
N LYS A 289 -20.56 -7.78 12.71
CA LYS A 289 -20.59 -6.31 12.82
C LYS A 289 -20.57 -5.65 11.44
N GLY A 290 -19.74 -6.12 10.51
CA GLY A 290 -19.65 -5.57 9.16
C GLY A 290 -20.96 -5.74 8.39
N LEU A 291 -21.58 -6.91 8.47
CA LEU A 291 -22.90 -7.17 7.90
C LEU A 291 -23.99 -6.27 8.52
N ALA A 292 -23.99 -6.11 9.84
CA ALA A 292 -24.98 -5.28 10.53
C ALA A 292 -24.88 -3.78 10.21
N LEU A 293 -23.70 -3.29 9.79
CA LEU A 293 -23.51 -1.90 9.34
C LEU A 293 -24.09 -1.64 7.94
N LEU A 294 -24.43 -2.68 7.20
CA LEU A 294 -24.94 -2.61 5.83
C LEU A 294 -26.44 -2.94 5.81
N PRO A 295 -27.31 -2.09 5.24
CA PRO A 295 -28.73 -2.37 5.14
C PRO A 295 -29.07 -3.77 4.61
N ALA A 296 -28.43 -4.19 3.51
CA ALA A 296 -28.66 -5.52 2.94
C ALA A 296 -28.03 -6.65 3.79
N GLY A 297 -26.96 -6.35 4.52
CA GLY A 297 -26.29 -7.30 5.41
C GLY A 297 -27.08 -7.57 6.69
N ALA A 298 -27.75 -6.56 7.24
CA ALA A 298 -28.61 -6.70 8.41
C ALA A 298 -29.80 -7.63 8.12
N VAL A 299 -30.42 -7.50 6.94
CA VAL A 299 -31.49 -8.43 6.49
C VAL A 299 -30.96 -9.85 6.43
N HIS A 300 -29.78 -10.05 5.82
CA HIS A 300 -29.16 -11.36 5.71
C HIS A 300 -28.90 -12.02 7.08
N LEU A 301 -28.46 -11.25 8.09
CA LEU A 301 -28.27 -11.78 9.45
C LEU A 301 -29.58 -12.23 10.11
N VAL A 302 -30.67 -11.48 9.91
CA VAL A 302 -31.99 -11.83 10.45
C VAL A 302 -32.52 -13.13 9.84
N GLU A 303 -32.32 -13.33 8.55
CA GLU A 303 -32.71 -14.57 7.85
C GLU A 303 -31.96 -15.81 8.37
N GLN A 304 -30.82 -15.63 9.04
CA GLN A 304 -29.99 -16.73 9.56
C GLN A 304 -30.15 -16.97 11.07
N LEU A 305 -31.07 -16.28 11.76
CA LEU A 305 -31.26 -16.40 13.22
C LEU A 305 -31.66 -17.82 13.67
N ASP A 306 -32.31 -18.59 12.80
CA ASP A 306 -32.76 -19.95 13.09
C ASP A 306 -31.67 -21.01 12.83
N GLU A 307 -30.52 -20.63 12.26
CA GLU A 307 -29.42 -21.55 12.04
C GLU A 307 -28.59 -21.70 13.33
N PRO A 308 -28.43 -22.92 13.87
CA PRO A 308 -27.57 -23.13 15.03
C PRO A 308 -26.12 -22.81 14.65
N HIS A 309 -25.62 -21.67 15.11
CA HIS A 309 -24.23 -21.29 14.92
C HIS A 309 -23.33 -22.26 15.70
N ALA A 310 -22.78 -23.25 15.00
CA ALA A 310 -21.76 -24.19 15.49
C ALA A 310 -20.40 -23.52 15.68
#